data_AF-A0A0F9LFM2-F1
#
_entry.id   AF-A0A0F9LFM2-F1
#
_cell.length_a   1.000
_cell.length_b   1.000
_cell.length_c   1.000
_cell.angle_alpha   90.00
_cell.angle_beta   90.00
_cell.angle_gamma   90.00
#
_symmetry.space_group_name_H-M   'P 1'
#
loop_
_entity.id
_entity.type
_entity.pdbx_description
1 polymer ?
#
loop_
_entity_poly.entity_id
_entity_poly.type
_entity_poly.pdbx_seq_one_letter_code
_entity_poly.pdbx_strand_id
1 'polypeptide(L)'
;MKSKHYLFIIMSLLSIKLWAQNAHNSNNAASFESVAVIPGAQKDDAYFVVRRTIAGTTKRFIEILADDRIRVITDGRLLDSYLDYVGDNSSSVINVTGLEHLNGASVSVTVDGATHPDRTVVGGTLSPALQNRASLVVVGLPYAPQMET
;
A
#
# COMPACT_ATOMS: atom_id res chain seq x y z
N MET A 1 -4.59 -29.36 26.04
CA MET A 1 -4.33 -28.61 24.79
C MET A 1 -5.43 -27.56 24.67
N LYS A 2 -5.15 -26.28 24.99
CA LYS A 2 -6.18 -25.23 25.05
C LYS A 2 -6.56 -24.81 23.62
N SER A 3 -7.76 -25.18 23.20
CA SER A 3 -8.44 -24.64 22.02
C SER A 3 -8.56 -23.12 22.16
N LYS A 4 -7.90 -22.35 21.30
CA LYS A 4 -8.16 -20.92 21.16
C LYS A 4 -9.26 -20.75 20.11
N HIS A 5 -10.48 -20.48 20.57
CA HIS A 5 -11.57 -20.05 19.71
C HIS A 5 -11.36 -18.57 19.38
N TYR A 6 -11.00 -18.27 18.13
CA TYR A 6 -10.90 -16.90 17.65
C TYR A 6 -12.27 -16.47 17.11
N LEU A 7 -12.92 -15.57 17.84
CA LEU A 7 -14.17 -14.93 17.42
C LEU A 7 -13.83 -13.94 16.28
N PHE A 8 -14.13 -14.33 15.04
CA PHE A 8 -14.11 -13.43 13.88
C PHE A 8 -15.19 -12.36 14.08
N ILE A 9 -14.83 -11.19 14.60
CA ILE A 9 -15.73 -10.04 14.62
C ILE A 9 -15.69 -9.40 13.24
N ILE A 10 -16.63 -9.80 12.38
CA ILE A 10 -16.97 -9.07 11.16
C ILE A 10 -17.70 -7.80 11.61
N MET A 11 -17.00 -6.68 11.71
CA MET A 11 -17.64 -5.41 12.07
C MET A 11 -18.41 -4.89 10.85
N SER A 12 -19.74 -5.03 10.86
CA SER A 12 -20.58 -4.75 9.68
C SER A 12 -20.75 -3.25 9.40
N LEU A 13 -20.19 -2.82 8.28
CA LEU A 13 -20.76 -1.95 7.23
C LEU A 13 -21.32 -0.53 7.51
N LEU A 14 -21.48 -0.04 8.75
CA LEU A 14 -22.03 1.32 8.94
C LEU A 14 -20.96 2.42 9.11
N SER A 15 -19.78 2.09 9.63
CA SER A 15 -18.76 3.09 10.00
C SER A 15 -17.67 3.32 8.93
N ILE A 16 -17.47 2.38 8.01
CA ILE A 16 -16.49 2.50 6.90
C ILE A 16 -16.96 3.47 5.81
N LYS A 17 -18.28 3.72 5.72
CA LYS A 17 -18.87 4.57 4.68
C LYS A 17 -18.44 6.05 4.76
N LEU A 18 -17.97 6.50 5.93
CA LEU A 18 -17.46 7.86 6.16
C LEU A 18 -15.98 8.04 5.77
N TRP A 19 -15.19 6.95 5.74
CA TRP A 19 -13.75 7.02 5.43
C TRP A 19 -13.40 6.47 4.05
N ALA A 20 -14.32 5.77 3.38
CA ALA A 20 -14.10 5.23 2.03
C ALA A 20 -14.20 6.27 0.90
N GLN A 21 -14.36 7.56 1.22
CA GLN A 21 -14.48 8.65 0.24
C GLN A 21 -13.29 9.60 0.23
N ASN A 22 -12.08 9.15 0.59
CA ASN A 22 -10.92 9.80 -0.01
C ASN A 22 -10.85 9.37 -1.47
N ALA A 23 -11.65 10.08 -2.27
CA ALA A 23 -11.71 10.00 -3.70
C ALA A 23 -10.31 10.34 -4.25
N HIS A 24 -9.50 9.30 -4.48
CA HIS A 24 -8.41 9.40 -5.41
C HIS A 24 -9.04 9.63 -6.80
N ASN A 25 -9.13 10.90 -7.17
CA ASN A 25 -9.67 11.38 -8.45
C ASN A 25 -8.72 11.07 -9.63
N SER A 26 -7.91 10.03 -9.53
CA SER A 26 -6.95 9.60 -10.54
C SER A 26 -7.10 8.10 -10.77
N ASN A 27 -6.83 7.65 -11.99
CA ASN A 27 -6.92 6.26 -12.44
C ASN A 27 -6.48 5.29 -11.35
N ASN A 28 -7.40 4.40 -10.91
CA ASN A 28 -7.28 3.42 -9.81
C ASN A 28 -8.02 3.77 -8.48
N ALA A 29 -9.19 4.40 -8.57
CA ALA A 29 -10.09 4.60 -7.43
C ALA A 29 -10.39 3.30 -6.68
N ALA A 30 -10.33 3.37 -5.34
CA ALA A 30 -10.51 2.25 -4.45
C ALA A 30 -11.69 2.47 -3.49
N SER A 31 -12.32 1.39 -3.05
CA SER A 31 -13.32 1.43 -1.96
C SER A 31 -13.09 0.28 -0.99
N PHE A 32 -13.11 0.59 0.31
CA PHE A 32 -13.08 -0.43 1.36
C PHE A 32 -14.44 -1.15 1.45
N GLU A 33 -14.41 -2.47 1.41
CA GLU A 33 -15.61 -3.31 1.50
C GLU A 33 -15.72 -4.04 2.85
N SER A 34 -14.60 -4.29 3.53
CA SER A 34 -14.58 -4.97 4.84
C SER A 34 -13.29 -4.66 5.60
N VAL A 35 -13.31 -4.83 6.93
CA VAL A 35 -12.15 -4.77 7.82
C VAL A 35 -12.18 -5.92 8.82
N ALA A 36 -11.01 -6.45 9.16
CA ALA A 36 -10.81 -7.38 10.27
C ALA A 36 -9.57 -6.97 11.05
N VAL A 37 -9.65 -7.00 12.38
CA VAL A 37 -8.52 -6.66 13.26
C VAL A 37 -8.08 -7.91 13.99
N ILE A 38 -6.78 -8.22 13.90
CA ILE A 38 -6.18 -9.39 14.53
C ILE A 38 -5.10 -8.90 15.52
N PRO A 39 -5.04 -9.43 16.75
CA PRO A 39 -3.96 -9.10 17.67
C PRO A 39 -2.60 -9.46 17.07
N GLY A 40 -1.75 -8.46 16.86
CA GLY A 40 -0.38 -8.64 16.37
C GLY A 40 0.63 -8.71 17.52
N ALA A 41 1.92 -8.81 17.18
CA ALA A 41 2.99 -8.99 18.18
C ALA A 41 3.30 -7.70 18.98
N GLN A 42 3.00 -6.54 18.41
CA GLN A 42 3.38 -5.23 18.95
C GLN A 42 2.22 -4.23 18.92
N LYS A 43 1.33 -4.36 17.94
CA LYS A 43 0.06 -3.65 17.80
C LYS A 43 -0.94 -4.56 17.12
N ASP A 44 -2.21 -4.17 17.10
CA ASP A 44 -3.22 -4.88 16.33
C ASP A 44 -3.03 -4.65 14.82
N ASP A 45 -3.18 -5.72 14.05
CA ASP A 45 -3.07 -5.71 12.60
C ASP A 45 -4.46 -5.55 11.97
N ALA A 46 -4.68 -4.43 11.28
CA ALA A 46 -5.92 -4.15 10.57
C ALA A 46 -5.81 -4.58 9.11
N TYR A 47 -6.63 -5.57 8.74
CA TYR A 47 -6.78 -6.07 7.38
C TYR A 47 -8.01 -5.48 6.73
N PHE A 48 -7.93 -5.10 5.46
CA PHE A 48 -9.00 -4.53 4.67
C PHE A 48 -9.25 -5.35 3.41
N VAL A 49 -10.52 -5.52 3.04
CA VAL A 49 -10.90 -5.90 1.68
C VAL A 49 -11.06 -4.62 0.88
N VAL A 50 -10.20 -4.42 -0.12
CA VAL A 50 -10.21 -3.24 -0.97
C VAL A 50 -10.64 -3.62 -2.38
N ARG A 51 -11.72 -3.01 -2.88
CA ARG A 51 -12.13 -3.13 -4.28
C ARG A 51 -11.47 -2.01 -5.08
N ARG A 52 -10.82 -2.36 -6.20
CA ARG A 52 -10.31 -1.40 -7.19
C ARG A 52 -10.74 -1.76 -8.60
N THR A 53 -10.81 -0.77 -9.47
CA THR A 53 -10.97 -0.96 -10.91
C THR A 53 -9.65 -0.66 -11.61
N ILE A 54 -9.02 -1.70 -12.15
CA ILE A 54 -7.72 -1.61 -12.82
C ILE A 54 -7.92 -1.99 -14.28
N ALA A 55 -7.57 -1.08 -15.20
CA ALA A 55 -7.74 -1.28 -16.65
C ALA A 55 -9.15 -1.80 -17.04
N GLY A 56 -10.20 -1.24 -16.42
CA GLY A 56 -11.59 -1.61 -16.68
C GLY A 56 -12.07 -2.89 -15.98
N THR A 57 -11.21 -3.60 -15.26
CA THR A 57 -11.58 -4.81 -14.51
C THR A 57 -11.63 -4.54 -13.02
N THR A 58 -12.76 -4.88 -12.40
CA THR A 58 -12.91 -4.83 -10.94
C THR A 58 -12.18 -5.99 -10.28
N LYS A 59 -11.30 -5.69 -9.34
CA LYS A 59 -10.54 -6.65 -8.52
C LYS A 59 -10.73 -6.35 -7.03
N ARG A 60 -10.48 -7.36 -6.20
CA ARG A 60 -10.45 -7.24 -4.73
C ARG A 60 -9.08 -7.64 -4.21
N PHE A 61 -8.59 -6.88 -3.26
CA PHE A 61 -7.31 -7.08 -2.60
C PHE A 61 -7.53 -7.21 -1.10
N ILE A 62 -6.66 -7.98 -0.45
CA ILE A 62 -6.52 -7.96 1.00
C ILE A 62 -5.30 -7.10 1.29
N GLU A 63 -5.50 -6.01 2.00
CA GLU A 63 -4.44 -5.07 2.40
C GLU A 63 -4.34 -4.98 3.90
N ILE A 64 -3.13 -4.72 4.39
CA ILE A 64 -2.84 -4.52 5.81
C ILE A 64 -2.41 -3.07 6.02
N LEU A 65 -2.89 -2.44 7.09
CA LEU A 65 -2.40 -1.12 7.49
C LEU A 65 -0.94 -1.22 7.94
N ALA A 66 -0.08 -0.38 7.38
CA ALA A 66 1.33 -0.36 7.72
C ALA A 66 1.58 -0.12 9.22
N ASP A 67 2.79 -0.50 9.66
CA ASP A 67 3.32 0.04 10.91
C ASP A 67 3.55 1.55 10.75
N ASP A 68 3.00 2.35 11.65
CA ASP A 68 3.09 3.80 11.69
C ASP A 68 4.28 4.27 12.54
N ARG A 69 4.97 3.34 13.21
CA ARG A 69 6.15 3.61 14.01
C ARG A 69 7.37 3.81 13.11
N ILE A 70 7.85 5.05 13.05
CA ILE A 70 9.07 5.43 12.33
C ILE A 70 10.22 5.50 13.33
N ARG A 71 11.21 4.59 13.23
CA ARG A 71 12.43 4.59 14.06
C ARG A 71 13.64 5.06 13.26
N VAL A 72 13.70 4.70 11.99
CA VAL A 72 14.69 5.15 11.00
C VAL A 72 14.00 5.66 9.74
N ILE A 73 14.72 6.42 8.91
CA ILE A 73 14.13 7.07 7.73
C ILE A 73 13.50 6.08 6.74
N THR A 74 14.02 4.86 6.70
CA THR A 74 13.57 3.77 5.84
C THR A 74 12.30 3.08 6.32
N ASP A 75 11.76 3.43 7.49
CA ASP A 75 10.53 2.83 8.04
C ASP A 75 9.26 3.48 7.48
N GLY A 76 9.35 4.69 6.94
CA GLY A 76 8.18 5.44 6.49
C GLY A 76 7.40 4.71 5.40
N ARG A 77 6.13 4.39 5.67
CA ARG A 77 5.15 3.82 4.73
C ARG A 77 3.90 4.70 4.66
N LEU A 78 4.11 5.95 4.27
CA LEU A 78 3.06 6.96 4.13
C LEU A 78 2.50 6.96 2.69
N LEU A 79 2.12 5.77 2.23
CA LEU A 79 1.67 5.51 0.87
C LEU A 79 0.48 4.54 0.93
N ASP A 80 -0.47 4.74 0.04
CA ASP A 80 -1.59 3.82 -0.10
C ASP A 80 -1.20 2.66 -1.03
N SER A 81 -1.66 1.45 -0.71
CA SER A 81 -1.52 0.29 -1.58
C SER A 81 -0.07 -0.05 -1.99
N TYR A 82 0.88 0.13 -1.07
CA TYR A 82 2.31 0.06 -1.37
C TYR A 82 2.86 -1.39 -1.40
N LEU A 83 4.04 -1.54 -2.00
CA LEU A 83 4.89 -2.72 -1.89
C LEU A 83 6.35 -2.33 -1.60
N ASP A 84 7.05 -3.20 -0.87
CA ASP A 84 8.47 -3.08 -0.56
C ASP A 84 9.30 -4.00 -1.47
N TYR A 85 10.44 -3.49 -1.91
CA TYR A 85 11.43 -4.23 -2.68
C TYR A 85 12.79 -4.06 -2.00
N VAL A 86 13.32 -5.17 -1.50
CA VAL A 86 14.62 -5.20 -0.84
C VAL A 86 15.62 -5.85 -1.79
N GLY A 87 16.63 -5.09 -2.19
CA GLY A 87 17.80 -5.63 -2.88
C GLY A 87 18.64 -6.46 -1.92
N ASP A 88 19.29 -7.51 -2.42
CA ASP A 88 20.21 -8.31 -1.62
C ASP A 88 21.62 -7.71 -1.64
N ASN A 89 22.52 -8.27 -0.83
CA ASN A 89 23.91 -7.78 -0.72
C ASN A 89 24.72 -7.88 -2.03
N SER A 90 24.18 -8.55 -3.06
CA SER A 90 24.80 -8.71 -4.39
C SER A 90 24.07 -7.98 -5.51
N SER A 91 22.86 -7.44 -5.25
CA SER A 91 22.00 -6.81 -6.24
C SER A 91 21.09 -5.75 -5.61
N SER A 92 21.37 -4.50 -5.96
CA SER A 92 20.45 -3.38 -5.73
C SER A 92 19.28 -3.40 -6.74
N VAL A 93 18.12 -2.91 -6.34
CA VAL A 93 16.92 -2.80 -7.19
C VAL A 93 17.08 -1.66 -8.20
N ILE A 94 16.67 -1.89 -9.45
CA ILE A 94 16.59 -0.86 -10.50
C ILE A 94 15.28 -0.98 -11.30
N ASN A 95 14.91 -2.22 -11.62
CA ASN A 95 13.65 -2.56 -12.26
C ASN A 95 12.69 -3.04 -11.17
N VAL A 96 11.53 -2.40 -11.09
CA VAL A 96 10.47 -2.77 -10.15
C VAL A 96 9.28 -3.30 -10.94
N THR A 97 8.92 -4.56 -10.67
CA THR A 97 7.86 -5.32 -11.34
C THR A 97 6.88 -5.87 -10.29
N GLY A 98 5.75 -6.46 -10.69
CA GLY A 98 4.76 -7.00 -9.74
C GLY A 98 3.79 -5.93 -9.20
N LEU A 99 3.65 -4.81 -9.92
CA LEU A 99 2.75 -3.70 -9.58
C LEU A 99 1.42 -3.77 -10.34
N GLU A 100 0.94 -4.96 -10.70
CA GLU A 100 -0.29 -5.12 -11.50
C GLU A 100 -1.52 -4.49 -10.84
N HIS A 101 -1.53 -4.38 -9.52
CA HIS A 101 -2.59 -3.74 -8.75
C HIS A 101 -2.62 -2.20 -8.90
N LEU A 102 -1.56 -1.61 -9.44
CA LEU A 102 -1.41 -0.17 -9.67
C LEU A 102 -1.28 0.19 -11.16
N ASN A 103 -1.51 -0.76 -12.06
CA ASN A 103 -1.30 -0.54 -13.50
C ASN A 103 -2.13 0.63 -14.04
N GLY A 104 -1.45 1.58 -14.71
CA GLY A 104 -2.02 2.82 -15.23
C GLY A 104 -2.04 4.01 -14.25
N ALA A 105 -1.63 3.80 -12.99
CA ALA A 105 -1.53 4.86 -12.00
C ALA A 105 -0.16 5.55 -12.03
N SER A 106 -0.14 6.82 -11.65
CA SER A 106 1.07 7.52 -11.20
C SER A 106 1.33 7.14 -9.74
N VAL A 107 2.53 6.67 -9.44
CA VAL A 107 2.94 6.18 -8.12
C VAL A 107 4.08 7.02 -7.57
N SER A 108 4.06 7.22 -6.27
CA SER A 108 5.18 7.83 -5.55
C SER A 108 6.17 6.74 -5.13
N VAL A 109 7.43 7.10 -5.14
CA VAL A 109 8.55 6.18 -4.92
C VAL A 109 9.48 6.76 -3.88
N THR A 110 9.91 5.92 -2.94
CA THR A 110 11.05 6.24 -2.07
C THR A 110 12.15 5.19 -2.25
N VAL A 111 13.39 5.64 -2.22
CA VAL A 111 14.59 4.82 -2.38
C VAL A 111 15.50 5.06 -1.19
N ASP A 112 15.81 4.02 -0.42
CA ASP A 112 16.66 4.09 0.78
C ASP A 112 16.25 5.21 1.76
N GLY A 113 14.94 5.47 1.87
CA GLY A 113 14.35 6.50 2.73
C GLY A 113 14.37 7.92 2.15
N ALA A 114 14.90 8.12 0.95
CA ALA A 114 14.86 9.38 0.21
C ALA A 114 13.71 9.40 -0.80
N THR A 115 13.21 10.60 -1.11
CA THR A 115 12.21 10.79 -2.17
C THR A 115 12.81 10.50 -3.54
N HIS A 116 12.00 9.95 -4.43
CA HIS A 116 12.34 9.72 -5.82
C HIS A 116 11.24 10.31 -6.71
N PRO A 117 11.54 10.80 -7.93
CA PRO A 117 10.51 11.27 -8.84
C PRO A 117 9.41 10.23 -9.08
N ASP A 118 8.16 10.69 -9.18
CA ASP A 118 7.02 9.83 -9.45
C ASP A 118 7.21 9.04 -10.76
N ARG A 119 6.62 7.85 -10.80
CA ARG A 119 6.67 6.91 -11.92
C ARG A 119 5.27 6.49 -12.34
N THR A 120 5.13 6.01 -13.57
CA THR A 120 3.88 5.40 -14.03
C THR A 120 4.05 3.89 -14.05
N VAL A 121 3.00 3.16 -13.65
CA VAL A 121 2.99 1.70 -13.78
C VAL A 121 2.43 1.31 -15.15
N VAL A 122 3.21 0.57 -15.94
CA VAL A 122 2.81 0.04 -17.24
C VAL A 122 3.13 -1.44 -17.31
N GLY A 123 2.11 -2.27 -17.55
CA GLY A 123 2.23 -3.73 -17.55
C GLY A 123 2.74 -4.29 -16.21
N GLY A 124 2.37 -3.66 -15.09
CA GLY A 124 2.85 -4.05 -13.75
C GLY A 124 4.32 -3.69 -13.47
N THR A 125 4.95 -2.86 -14.29
CA THR A 125 6.35 -2.44 -14.14
C THR A 125 6.44 -0.91 -14.08
N LEU A 126 7.40 -0.37 -13.33
CA LEU A 126 7.68 1.06 -13.36
C LEU A 126 8.24 1.50 -14.72
N SER A 127 7.65 2.56 -15.27
CA SER A 127 8.08 3.19 -16.51
C SER A 127 8.08 4.72 -16.34
N PRO A 128 9.26 5.38 -16.40
CA PRO A 128 10.60 4.80 -16.48
C PRO A 128 10.97 3.96 -15.26
N ALA A 129 12.04 3.14 -15.37
CA ALA A 129 12.68 2.49 -14.23
C ALA A 129 13.25 3.52 -13.22
N LEU A 130 13.80 3.07 -12.10
CA LEU A 130 14.43 3.95 -11.12
C LEU A 130 15.62 4.71 -11.73
N GLN A 131 15.89 5.93 -11.26
CA GLN A 131 17.04 6.71 -11.75
C GLN A 131 18.37 6.11 -11.31
N ASN A 132 18.39 5.54 -10.11
CA ASN A 132 19.56 4.93 -9.51
C ASN A 132 19.17 3.60 -8.87
N ARG A 133 20.18 2.76 -8.71
CA ARG A 133 20.12 1.51 -7.97
C ARG A 133 19.93 1.78 -6.48
N ALA A 134 19.02 1.05 -5.82
CA ALA A 134 18.69 1.23 -4.40
C ALA A 134 18.64 -0.10 -3.64
N SER A 135 18.90 -0.08 -2.33
CA SER A 135 18.83 -1.27 -1.48
C SER A 135 17.41 -1.54 -0.97
N LEU A 136 16.63 -0.50 -0.74
CA LEU A 136 15.22 -0.55 -0.39
C LEU A 136 14.44 0.39 -1.31
N VAL A 137 13.36 -0.11 -1.89
CA VAL A 137 12.42 0.68 -2.68
C VAL A 137 11.03 0.46 -2.12
N VAL A 138 10.32 1.56 -1.86
CA VAL A 138 8.91 1.54 -1.50
C VAL A 138 8.14 2.23 -2.61
N VAL A 139 7.12 1.57 -3.15
CA VAL A 139 6.29 2.09 -4.24
C VAL A 139 4.83 1.99 -3.85
N GLY A 140 4.08 3.09 -3.99
CA GLY A 140 2.65 3.10 -3.71
C GLY A 140 1.94 4.33 -4.29
N LEU A 141 0.64 4.40 -4.07
CA LEU A 141 -0.15 5.58 -4.40
C LEU A 141 0.17 6.72 -3.43
N PRO A 142 0.30 7.97 -3.92
CA PRO A 142 0.63 9.10 -3.07
C PRO A 142 -0.50 9.38 -2.08
N TYR A 143 -0.18 9.54 -0.80
CA TYR A 143 -1.13 9.98 0.21
C TYR A 143 -1.05 11.51 0.39
N ALA A 144 -2.19 12.20 0.29
CA ALA A 144 -2.30 13.64 0.49
C ALA A 144 -2.96 13.94 1.85
N PRO A 145 -2.18 14.25 2.91
CA PRO A 145 -2.77 14.58 4.21
C PRO A 145 -3.54 15.90 4.13
N GLN A 146 -4.69 15.94 4.79
CA GLN A 146 -5.46 17.16 5.02
C GLN A 146 -5.37 17.52 6.51
N MET A 147 -5.08 18.79 6.81
CA MET A 147 -5.10 19.33 8.18
C MET A 147 -6.09 20.49 8.23
N GLU A 148 -6.91 20.52 9.28
CA GLU A 148 -7.85 21.60 9.59
C GLU A 148 -7.57 22.09 11.01
N THR A 149 -7.80 23.39 11.25
CA THR A 149 -7.54 24.08 12.53
C THR A 149 -8.83 24.59 13.16
#